data_AF-A0AAE0RKS1-F1
#
_entry.id   AF-A0AAE0RKS1-F1
#
_cell.length_a   1.000
_cell.length_b   1.000
_cell.length_c   1.000
_cell.angle_alpha   90.00
_cell.angle_beta   90.00
_cell.angle_gamma   90.00
#
_symmetry.space_group_name_H-M   'P 1'
#
loop_
_entity.id
_entity.type
_entity.pdbx_description
1 polymer ?
#
loop_
_entity_poly.entity_id
_entity_poly.type
_entity_poly.pdbx_seq_one_letter_code
_entity_poly.pdbx_strand_id
1 'polypeptide(L)'
;MISTNFSARRDLALLYYPSEFEFYWFVARTYAELRHFSKKGPLPHPIMRKVQDYLGESLKTSMTDAIMKSVKYHGNTMRYFDDFLGNGDLDMNNKTVEYGEDRLYTTAMAINALLTTWTVYDDKNKSLVWDADTPEEVQFTLAKSANFLQNYVLNSDLKPWNAFFSGSIKGPTTYGGYPLNMDEFFNGTVVPGDVHHYRYYENSARGVKGIIPEEEYQELLKEKWNGRIPITEFHGFNAYPDYWPFWCSEAYTYVTSLLALTKFRNAGGFGFLDAH
;
A
#
# COMPACT_ATOMS: atom_id res chain seq x y z
N MET A 1 11.87 13.73 3.31
CA MET A 1 10.54 14.24 2.87
C MET A 1 9.53 13.14 2.53
N ILE A 2 9.81 11.85 2.82
CA ILE A 2 8.82 10.74 2.91
C ILE A 2 8.55 10.38 4.39
N SER A 3 9.26 11.01 5.33
CA SER A 3 9.35 10.67 6.75
C SER A 3 8.27 11.29 7.65
N THR A 4 7.28 11.98 7.08
CA THR A 4 6.24 12.68 7.85
C THR A 4 4.90 11.99 7.65
N ASN A 5 4.62 11.01 8.52
CA ASN A 5 3.32 10.45 8.88
C ASN A 5 2.26 10.34 7.75
N PHE A 6 2.44 9.38 6.84
CA PHE A 6 1.38 8.95 5.92
C PHE A 6 0.29 8.09 6.61
N SER A 7 0.51 7.66 7.85
CA SER A 7 -0.41 6.75 8.57
C SER A 7 -1.69 7.41 9.08
N ALA A 8 -1.69 8.72 9.37
CA ALA A 8 -2.88 9.39 9.92
C ALA A 8 -3.96 9.69 8.86
N ARG A 9 -3.56 9.82 7.58
CA ARG A 9 -4.44 10.13 6.45
C ARG A 9 -4.34 9.07 5.36
N ARG A 10 -4.66 7.83 5.75
CA ARG A 10 -4.65 6.68 4.82
C ARG A 10 -5.56 6.92 3.62
N ASP A 11 -6.66 7.64 3.76
CA ASP A 11 -7.53 8.05 2.65
C ASP A 11 -6.80 8.85 1.55
N LEU A 12 -5.79 9.65 1.91
CA LEU A 12 -4.95 10.39 0.97
C LEU A 12 -3.73 9.58 0.50
N ALA A 13 -3.06 8.90 1.44
CA ALA A 13 -1.85 8.12 1.16
C ALA A 13 -2.13 6.90 0.27
N LEU A 14 -3.32 6.30 0.45
CA LEU A 14 -3.78 5.08 -0.20
C LEU A 14 -4.98 5.37 -1.10
N LEU A 15 -4.93 6.50 -1.81
CA LEU A 15 -6.02 7.00 -2.64
C LEU A 15 -6.60 5.92 -3.56
N TYR A 16 -5.76 5.02 -4.10
CA TYR A 16 -6.18 3.94 -5.00
C TYR A 16 -6.01 2.53 -4.44
N TYR A 17 -5.25 2.34 -3.36
CA TYR A 17 -4.85 1.02 -2.86
C TYR A 17 -5.35 0.79 -1.45
N PRO A 18 -6.55 0.24 -1.24
CA PRO A 18 -7.11 0.00 0.09
C PRO A 18 -6.12 -0.71 1.02
N SER A 19 -5.43 -1.72 0.49
CA SER A 19 -4.40 -2.44 1.22
C SER A 19 -3.03 -1.75 1.17
N GLU A 20 -2.44 -1.53 2.35
CA GLU A 20 -1.05 -1.08 2.48
C GLU A 20 -0.07 -2.11 1.92
N PHE A 21 -0.36 -3.40 2.11
CA PHE A 21 0.51 -4.49 1.65
C PHE A 21 0.59 -4.56 0.13
N GLU A 22 -0.51 -4.28 -0.57
CA GLU A 22 -0.50 -4.18 -2.04
C GLU A 22 0.34 -3.00 -2.50
N PHE A 23 0.18 -1.83 -1.86
CA PHE A 23 0.99 -0.66 -2.15
C PHE A 23 2.49 -0.93 -1.90
N TYR A 24 2.83 -1.57 -0.78
CA TYR A 24 4.19 -2.01 -0.49
C TYR A 24 4.74 -2.95 -1.54
N TRP A 25 3.95 -3.93 -1.98
CA TRP A 25 4.36 -4.82 -3.05
C TRP A 25 4.58 -4.08 -4.38
N PHE A 26 3.72 -3.11 -4.71
CA PHE A 26 3.89 -2.27 -5.90
C PHE A 26 5.23 -1.52 -5.88
N VAL A 27 5.56 -0.87 -4.76
CA VAL A 27 6.84 -0.15 -4.58
C VAL A 27 8.04 -1.11 -4.59
N ALA A 28 7.91 -2.26 -3.92
CA ALA A 28 8.96 -3.28 -3.85
C ALA A 28 9.36 -3.80 -5.24
N ARG A 29 8.42 -3.95 -6.17
CA ARG A 29 8.73 -4.38 -7.56
C ARG A 29 9.64 -3.39 -8.28
N THR A 30 9.40 -2.09 -8.14
CA THR A 30 10.27 -1.05 -8.71
C THR A 30 11.68 -1.13 -8.12
N TYR A 31 11.79 -1.32 -6.80
CA TYR A 31 13.08 -1.52 -6.14
C TYR A 31 13.79 -2.78 -6.65
N ALA A 32 13.10 -3.92 -6.74
CA ALA A 32 13.66 -5.18 -7.21
C ALA A 32 14.23 -5.08 -8.64
N GLU A 33 13.53 -4.40 -9.55
CA GLU A 33 14.02 -4.15 -10.91
C GLU A 33 15.30 -3.29 -10.90
N LEU A 34 15.31 -2.19 -10.15
CA LEU A 34 16.51 -1.35 -10.02
C LEU A 34 17.70 -2.15 -9.50
N ARG A 35 17.48 -2.99 -8.47
CA ARG A 35 18.52 -3.88 -7.94
C ARG A 35 19.01 -4.87 -8.98
N HIS A 36 18.09 -5.51 -9.70
CA HIS A 36 18.41 -6.51 -10.71
C HIS A 36 19.31 -5.93 -11.81
N PHE A 37 18.96 -4.75 -12.34
CA PHE A 37 19.79 -4.08 -13.34
C PHE A 37 21.10 -3.53 -12.76
N SER A 38 21.10 -3.03 -11.53
CA SER A 38 22.32 -2.51 -10.88
C SER A 38 23.41 -3.58 -10.70
N LYS A 39 23.03 -4.86 -10.60
CA LYS A 39 23.98 -5.99 -10.56
C LYS A 39 24.62 -6.31 -11.91
N LYS A 40 23.97 -5.92 -13.02
CA LYS A 40 24.46 -6.15 -14.39
C LYS A 40 25.38 -5.04 -14.89
N GLY A 41 25.33 -3.88 -14.24
CA GLY A 41 26.10 -2.71 -14.62
C GLY A 41 25.54 -1.44 -13.97
N PRO A 42 26.13 -0.28 -14.26
CA PRO A 42 25.62 1.00 -13.78
C PRO A 42 24.22 1.27 -14.34
N LEU A 43 23.34 1.82 -13.50
CA LEU A 43 22.03 2.28 -13.95
C LEU A 43 22.18 3.47 -14.92
N PRO A 44 21.29 3.61 -15.93
CA PRO A 44 21.44 4.60 -16.98
C PRO A 44 21.46 6.07 -16.51
N HIS A 45 20.79 6.38 -15.41
CA HIS A 45 20.70 7.74 -14.87
C HIS A 45 21.04 7.78 -13.37
N PRO A 46 21.86 8.76 -12.89
CA PRO A 46 22.22 8.85 -11.47
C PRO A 46 21.03 8.92 -10.52
N ILE A 47 19.92 9.52 -10.96
CA ILE A 47 18.67 9.57 -10.18
C ILE A 47 18.14 8.17 -9.82
N MET A 48 18.32 7.18 -10.69
CA MET A 48 17.80 5.83 -10.48
C MET A 48 18.55 5.14 -9.34
N ARG A 49 19.86 5.39 -9.19
CA ARG A 49 20.64 4.90 -8.04
C ARG A 49 20.16 5.56 -6.75
N LYS A 50 19.98 6.88 -6.76
CA LYS A 50 19.47 7.61 -5.59
C LYS A 50 18.08 7.13 -5.17
N VAL A 51 17.19 6.88 -6.13
CA VAL A 51 15.87 6.29 -5.89
C VAL A 51 15.98 4.86 -5.38
N GLN A 52 16.86 4.04 -5.95
CA GLN A 52 17.12 2.68 -5.44
C GLN A 52 17.53 2.70 -3.97
N ASP A 53 18.41 3.62 -3.57
CA ASP A 53 18.87 3.75 -2.18
C ASP A 53 17.71 4.16 -1.26
N TYR A 54 16.92 5.17 -1.64
CA TYR A 54 15.76 5.63 -0.86
C TYR A 54 14.67 4.57 -0.71
N LEU A 55 14.36 3.86 -1.80
CA LEU A 55 13.40 2.76 -1.76
C LEU A 55 13.95 1.61 -0.91
N GLY A 56 15.22 1.26 -1.06
CA GLY A 56 15.85 0.18 -0.29
C GLY A 56 15.81 0.43 1.20
N GLU A 57 16.20 1.63 1.63
CA GLU A 57 16.13 2.04 3.04
C GLU A 57 14.68 1.95 3.56
N SER A 58 13.73 2.55 2.87
CA SER A 58 12.32 2.58 3.28
C SER A 58 11.68 1.18 3.32
N LEU A 59 12.00 0.33 2.34
CA LEU A 59 11.43 -1.01 2.23
C LEU A 59 12.01 -1.98 3.26
N LYS A 60 13.34 -1.96 3.45
CA LYS A 60 14.02 -2.82 4.42
C LYS A 60 13.84 -2.38 5.88
N THR A 61 13.43 -1.13 6.12
CA THR A 61 13.15 -0.62 7.47
C THR A 61 11.65 -0.43 7.67
N SER A 62 11.12 0.77 7.40
CA SER A 62 9.76 1.18 7.76
C SER A 62 8.67 0.24 7.25
N MET A 63 8.76 -0.20 5.99
CA MET A 63 7.78 -1.15 5.44
C MET A 63 7.90 -2.53 6.08
N THR A 64 9.13 -3.05 6.22
CA THR A 64 9.34 -4.34 6.89
C THR A 64 8.83 -4.29 8.32
N ASP A 65 9.15 -3.24 9.08
CA ASP A 65 8.66 -3.05 10.44
C ASP A 65 7.13 -2.97 10.51
N ALA A 66 6.50 -2.26 9.57
CA ALA A 66 5.04 -2.16 9.50
C ALA A 66 4.38 -3.53 9.27
N ILE A 67 4.87 -4.28 8.26
CA ILE A 67 4.39 -5.64 8.00
C ILE A 67 4.64 -6.54 9.22
N MET A 68 5.84 -6.56 9.77
CA MET A 68 6.20 -7.46 10.87
C MET A 68 5.41 -7.17 12.15
N LYS A 69 5.06 -5.90 12.43
CA LYS A 69 4.18 -5.52 13.55
C LYS A 69 2.73 -5.98 13.38
N SER A 70 2.28 -6.18 12.13
CA SER A 70 0.91 -6.59 11.81
C SER A 70 0.68 -8.11 11.81
N VAL A 71 1.72 -8.91 12.07
CA VAL A 71 1.65 -10.38 12.09
C VAL A 71 0.60 -10.85 13.10
N LYS A 72 -0.36 -11.64 12.61
CA LYS A 72 -1.33 -12.38 13.43
C LYS A 72 -0.95 -13.86 13.47
N TYR A 73 -1.37 -14.55 14.53
CA TYR A 73 -0.98 -15.94 14.82
C TYR A 73 -2.18 -16.87 14.65
N HIS A 74 -1.98 -17.96 13.91
CA HIS A 74 -2.95 -19.06 13.81
C HIS A 74 -2.33 -20.32 14.39
N GLY A 75 -2.52 -20.51 15.70
CA GLY A 75 -1.78 -21.51 16.47
C GLY A 75 -0.27 -21.23 16.45
N ASN A 76 0.53 -22.28 16.61
CA ASN A 76 1.99 -22.17 16.68
C ASN A 76 2.68 -22.27 15.31
N THR A 77 2.00 -22.78 14.30
CA THR A 77 2.61 -23.21 13.02
C THR A 77 2.29 -22.29 11.85
N MET A 78 1.33 -21.37 12.01
CA MET A 78 0.86 -20.52 10.92
C MET A 78 0.77 -19.06 11.37
N ARG A 79 1.03 -18.17 10.41
CA ARG A 79 0.93 -16.72 10.57
C ARG A 79 0.11 -16.17 9.41
N TYR A 80 -0.60 -15.08 9.63
CA TYR A 80 -1.42 -14.42 8.61
C TYR A 80 -1.45 -12.91 8.86
N PHE A 81 -2.05 -12.21 7.91
CA PHE A 81 -2.19 -10.76 7.91
C PHE A 81 -3.61 -10.39 7.49
N ASP A 82 -4.17 -9.38 8.15
CA ASP A 82 -5.47 -8.76 7.87
C ASP A 82 -5.24 -7.26 7.63
N ASP A 83 -6.01 -6.62 6.74
CA ASP A 83 -5.82 -5.20 6.45
C ASP A 83 -7.12 -4.42 6.27
N PHE A 84 -7.87 -4.63 5.18
CA PHE A 84 -8.94 -3.73 4.79
C PHE A 84 -10.33 -4.35 4.98
N LEU A 85 -10.68 -5.41 4.24
CA LEU A 85 -12.02 -6.02 4.33
C LEU A 85 -12.17 -6.85 5.60
N GLY A 86 -13.24 -6.61 6.34
CA GLY A 86 -13.51 -7.32 7.58
C GLY A 86 -12.54 -6.97 8.70
N ASN A 87 -11.84 -5.83 8.63
CA ASN A 87 -10.90 -5.38 9.64
C ASN A 87 -11.34 -4.03 10.20
N GLY A 88 -11.98 -4.05 11.36
CA GLY A 88 -12.47 -2.83 11.98
C GLY A 88 -13.96 -2.56 11.76
N ASP A 89 -14.72 -3.56 11.31
CA ASP A 89 -16.18 -3.45 11.12
C ASP A 89 -16.87 -3.26 12.46
N LEU A 90 -18.06 -2.65 12.45
CA LEU A 90 -18.83 -2.39 13.66
C LEU A 90 -20.04 -3.33 13.70
N ASP A 91 -20.22 -4.03 14.82
CA ASP A 91 -21.44 -4.79 15.08
C ASP A 91 -22.64 -3.87 15.40
N MET A 92 -23.81 -4.46 15.64
CA MET A 92 -25.04 -3.72 15.97
C MET A 92 -24.93 -2.88 17.26
N ASN A 93 -23.92 -3.12 18.09
CA ASN A 93 -23.65 -2.38 19.33
C ASN A 93 -22.46 -1.41 19.19
N ASN A 94 -22.04 -1.11 17.96
CA ASN A 94 -20.91 -0.24 17.65
C ASN A 94 -19.57 -0.76 18.22
N LYS A 95 -19.44 -2.07 18.39
CA LYS A 95 -18.19 -2.72 18.79
C LYS A 95 -17.43 -3.19 17.57
N THR A 96 -16.12 -2.93 17.58
CA THR A 96 -15.23 -3.41 16.53
C THR A 96 -15.16 -4.95 16.49
N VAL A 97 -15.28 -5.50 15.28
CA VAL A 97 -15.16 -6.93 14.99
C VAL A 97 -14.13 -7.16 13.87
N GLU A 98 -13.42 -8.30 13.95
CA GLU A 98 -12.42 -8.75 12.97
C GLU A 98 -12.94 -10.01 12.27
N TYR A 99 -13.50 -9.85 11.06
CA TYR A 99 -13.91 -10.95 10.20
C TYR A 99 -12.75 -11.48 9.33
N GLY A 100 -11.81 -10.60 8.95
CA GLY A 100 -10.65 -10.94 8.12
C GLY A 100 -11.04 -11.43 6.73
N GLU A 101 -11.90 -10.67 6.05
CA GLU A 101 -12.49 -11.07 4.78
C GLU A 101 -11.48 -11.04 3.62
N ASP A 102 -10.45 -10.19 3.69
CA ASP A 102 -9.35 -10.16 2.72
C ASP A 102 -8.09 -10.93 3.17
N ARG A 103 -8.15 -11.68 4.27
CA ARG A 103 -6.99 -12.33 4.91
C ARG A 103 -6.08 -13.11 3.97
N LEU A 104 -6.66 -13.90 3.07
CA LEU A 104 -5.91 -14.68 2.08
C LEU A 104 -5.11 -13.78 1.13
N TYR A 105 -5.75 -12.73 0.64
CA TYR A 105 -5.14 -11.76 -0.25
C TYR A 105 -4.07 -10.93 0.47
N THR A 106 -4.40 -10.39 1.63
CA THR A 106 -3.48 -9.58 2.45
C THR A 106 -2.24 -10.37 2.84
N THR A 107 -2.41 -11.64 3.25
CA THR A 107 -1.30 -12.54 3.54
C THR A 107 -0.42 -12.78 2.31
N ALA A 108 -1.03 -12.97 1.13
CA ALA A 108 -0.28 -13.10 -0.12
C ALA A 108 0.48 -11.82 -0.49
N MET A 109 -0.09 -10.65 -0.27
CA MET A 109 0.57 -9.36 -0.49
C MET A 109 1.75 -9.16 0.45
N ALA A 110 1.60 -9.45 1.74
CA ALA A 110 2.68 -9.39 2.72
C ALA A 110 3.87 -10.27 2.32
N ILE A 111 3.60 -11.51 1.92
CA ILE A 111 4.64 -12.44 1.43
C ILE A 111 5.33 -11.89 0.19
N ASN A 112 4.54 -11.45 -0.80
CA ASN A 112 5.07 -10.91 -2.04
C ASN A 112 5.91 -9.65 -1.81
N ALA A 113 5.49 -8.74 -0.92
CA ALA A 113 6.21 -7.51 -0.59
C ALA A 113 7.55 -7.82 0.07
N LEU A 114 7.55 -8.61 1.14
CA LEU A 114 8.77 -8.97 1.87
C LEU A 114 9.75 -9.77 1.01
N LEU A 115 9.29 -10.79 0.28
CA LEU A 115 10.15 -11.55 -0.62
C LEU A 115 10.75 -10.66 -1.70
N THR A 116 9.96 -9.79 -2.31
CA THR A 116 10.45 -8.92 -3.39
C THR A 116 11.47 -7.90 -2.87
N THR A 117 11.36 -7.48 -1.61
CA THR A 117 12.31 -6.58 -0.94
C THR A 117 13.62 -7.28 -0.57
N TRP A 118 13.52 -8.44 0.07
CA TRP A 118 14.65 -9.13 0.72
C TRP A 118 15.34 -10.19 -0.14
N THR A 119 14.87 -10.38 -1.37
CA THR A 119 15.51 -11.28 -2.33
C THR A 119 15.88 -10.55 -3.61
N VAL A 120 16.78 -11.17 -4.37
CA VAL A 120 17.22 -10.71 -5.68
C VAL A 120 17.33 -11.89 -6.62
N TYR A 121 16.84 -11.69 -7.85
CA TYR A 121 16.88 -12.74 -8.85
C TYR A 121 18.30 -12.94 -9.39
N ASP A 122 18.78 -14.18 -9.31
CA ASP A 122 20.02 -14.63 -9.90
C ASP A 122 19.76 -15.24 -11.28
N ASP A 123 20.17 -14.52 -12.33
CA ASP A 123 20.00 -14.98 -13.71
C ASP A 123 20.74 -16.27 -14.04
N LYS A 124 21.82 -16.59 -13.32
CA LYS A 124 22.61 -17.79 -13.59
C LYS A 124 21.89 -19.02 -13.07
N ASN A 125 21.43 -18.96 -11.82
CA ASN A 125 20.79 -20.08 -11.14
C ASN A 125 19.26 -20.11 -11.34
N LYS A 126 18.68 -19.07 -11.96
CA LYS A 126 17.24 -18.90 -12.18
C LYS A 126 16.44 -19.00 -10.88
N SER A 127 17.03 -18.47 -9.79
CA SER A 127 16.49 -18.52 -8.45
C SER A 127 16.53 -17.17 -7.76
N LEU A 128 15.63 -16.97 -6.81
CA LEU A 128 15.68 -15.87 -5.85
C LEU A 128 16.71 -16.22 -4.78
N VAL A 129 17.59 -15.27 -4.48
CA VAL A 129 18.59 -15.40 -3.42
C VAL A 129 18.30 -14.35 -2.36
N TRP A 130 18.28 -14.77 -1.10
CA TRP A 130 18.12 -13.88 0.04
C TRP A 130 19.30 -12.93 0.17
N ASP A 131 19.01 -11.71 0.60
CA ASP A 131 20.06 -10.80 1.02
C ASP A 131 20.69 -11.27 2.33
N ALA A 132 22.00 -11.08 2.47
CA ALA A 132 22.75 -11.51 3.65
C ALA A 132 22.31 -10.78 4.93
N ASP A 133 21.71 -9.60 4.80
CA ASP A 133 21.19 -8.78 5.90
C ASP A 133 19.71 -9.07 6.22
N THR A 134 19.08 -10.07 5.59
CA THR A 134 17.68 -10.40 5.85
C THR A 134 17.50 -10.89 7.29
N PRO A 135 16.64 -10.24 8.11
CA PRO A 135 16.38 -10.71 9.46
C PRO A 135 15.79 -12.13 9.47
N GLU A 136 16.25 -12.97 10.40
CA GLU A 136 15.76 -14.35 10.54
C GLU A 136 14.24 -14.40 10.77
N GLU A 137 13.72 -13.48 11.60
CA GLU A 137 12.29 -13.39 11.89
C GLU A 137 11.43 -13.12 10.63
N VAL A 138 11.98 -12.42 9.63
CA VAL A 138 11.30 -12.20 8.34
C VAL A 138 11.16 -13.53 7.61
N GLN A 139 12.26 -14.29 7.48
CA GLN A 139 12.23 -15.60 6.81
C GLN A 139 11.30 -16.58 7.53
N PHE A 140 11.36 -16.63 8.85
CA PHE A 140 10.49 -17.46 9.69
C PHE A 140 9.01 -17.09 9.55
N THR A 141 8.70 -15.80 9.55
CA THR A 141 7.33 -15.30 9.30
C THR A 141 6.82 -15.72 7.94
N LEU A 142 7.65 -15.60 6.91
CA LEU A 142 7.29 -15.96 5.54
C LEU A 142 7.04 -17.46 5.40
N ALA A 143 7.83 -18.31 6.04
CA ALA A 143 7.58 -19.74 6.07
C ALA A 143 6.22 -20.08 6.67
N LYS A 144 5.91 -19.53 7.86
CA LYS A 144 4.62 -19.76 8.53
C LYS A 144 3.43 -19.17 7.78
N SER A 145 3.64 -18.07 7.06
CA SER A 145 2.59 -17.42 6.25
C SER A 145 2.35 -18.17 4.94
N ALA A 146 3.41 -18.70 4.32
CA ALA A 146 3.29 -19.60 3.18
C ALA A 146 2.55 -20.88 3.57
N ASN A 147 2.84 -21.45 4.75
CA ASN A 147 2.10 -22.58 5.31
C ASN A 147 0.61 -22.24 5.48
N PHE A 148 0.28 -21.08 6.04
CA PHE A 148 -1.11 -20.63 6.13
C PHE A 148 -1.81 -20.60 4.76
N LEU A 149 -1.20 -19.93 3.76
CA LEU A 149 -1.78 -19.88 2.41
C LEU A 149 -1.95 -21.26 1.77
N GLN A 150 -0.96 -22.14 1.93
CA GLN A 150 -1.01 -23.49 1.37
C GLN A 150 -2.21 -24.29 1.91
N ASN A 151 -2.56 -24.09 3.18
CA ASN A 151 -3.67 -24.81 3.82
C ASN A 151 -5.04 -24.18 3.53
N TYR A 152 -5.11 -22.85 3.41
CA TYR A 152 -6.38 -22.15 3.38
C TYR A 152 -6.78 -21.57 2.02
N VAL A 153 -5.85 -21.32 1.09
CA VAL A 153 -6.20 -20.59 -0.15
C VAL A 153 -7.23 -21.31 -1.01
N LEU A 154 -7.21 -22.65 -1.06
CA LEU A 154 -8.19 -23.47 -1.78
C LEU A 154 -9.26 -24.07 -0.86
N ASN A 155 -9.20 -23.80 0.44
CA ASN A 155 -10.18 -24.28 1.41
C ASN A 155 -11.46 -23.42 1.31
N SER A 156 -12.62 -24.03 1.47
CA SER A 156 -13.92 -23.34 1.52
C SER A 156 -14.15 -22.53 2.80
N ASP A 157 -13.33 -22.73 3.83
CA ASP A 157 -13.45 -22.05 5.14
C ASP A 157 -13.24 -20.55 5.05
N LEU A 158 -12.42 -20.09 4.10
CA LEU A 158 -12.16 -18.67 3.85
C LEU A 158 -12.54 -18.30 2.42
N LYS A 159 -13.18 -17.14 2.25
CA LYS A 159 -13.45 -16.60 0.91
C LYS A 159 -12.22 -15.87 0.38
N PRO A 160 -11.87 -16.02 -0.90
CA PRO A 160 -10.71 -15.36 -1.50
C PRO A 160 -11.01 -13.89 -1.88
N TRP A 161 -11.72 -13.16 -1.03
CA TRP A 161 -12.08 -11.76 -1.29
C TRP A 161 -10.85 -10.85 -1.14
N ASN A 162 -10.93 -9.68 -1.77
CA ASN A 162 -9.92 -8.65 -1.69
C ASN A 162 -10.50 -7.27 -2.01
N ALA A 163 -9.71 -6.23 -1.71
CA ALA A 163 -9.95 -4.86 -2.15
C ALA A 163 -8.67 -4.34 -2.82
N PHE A 164 -8.40 -4.81 -4.05
CA PHE A 164 -7.15 -4.51 -4.77
C PHE A 164 -7.12 -3.11 -5.42
N PHE A 165 -8.27 -2.45 -5.45
CA PHE A 165 -8.35 -1.10 -5.98
C PHE A 165 -9.56 -0.41 -5.36
N SER A 166 -9.51 0.91 -5.24
CA SER A 166 -10.68 1.69 -4.82
C SER A 166 -10.77 3.03 -5.53
N GLY A 167 -11.98 3.57 -5.57
CA GLY A 167 -12.22 4.90 -6.13
C GLY A 167 -11.51 5.96 -5.30
N SER A 168 -11.14 7.10 -5.90
CA SER A 168 -10.43 8.18 -5.20
C SER A 168 -11.30 8.90 -4.15
N ILE A 169 -12.61 8.95 -4.37
CA ILE A 169 -13.57 9.55 -3.43
C ILE A 169 -14.07 8.46 -2.51
N LYS A 170 -13.97 8.71 -1.21
CA LYS A 170 -14.20 7.70 -0.18
C LYS A 170 -15.45 7.93 0.67
N GLY A 171 -16.19 8.97 0.34
CA GLY A 171 -17.42 9.36 1.00
C GLY A 171 -17.52 10.87 1.20
N PRO A 172 -18.66 11.35 1.73
CA PRO A 172 -18.89 12.77 1.95
C PRO A 172 -17.88 13.45 2.88
N THR A 173 -17.29 12.70 3.82
CA THR A 173 -16.34 13.19 4.83
C THR A 173 -14.88 13.00 4.45
N THR A 174 -14.60 12.54 3.25
CA THR A 174 -13.26 12.51 2.62
C THR A 174 -13.23 13.33 1.33
N TYR A 175 -14.41 13.68 0.80
CA TYR A 175 -14.56 14.59 -0.32
C TYR A 175 -14.42 16.07 0.11
N GLY A 176 -13.20 16.58 0.02
CA GLY A 176 -12.87 17.98 0.28
C GLY A 176 -12.02 18.61 -0.81
N GLY A 177 -12.27 19.89 -1.12
CA GLY A 177 -11.28 20.70 -1.82
C GLY A 177 -10.13 21.01 -0.86
N TYR A 178 -8.91 20.73 -1.27
CA TYR A 178 -7.70 21.13 -0.53
C TYR A 178 -7.19 22.47 -1.03
N PRO A 179 -6.39 23.22 -0.24
CA PRO A 179 -5.81 24.46 -0.69
C PRO A 179 -5.00 24.32 -1.98
N LEU A 180 -5.31 25.18 -2.95
CA LEU A 180 -4.67 25.26 -4.26
C LEU A 180 -4.18 26.70 -4.49
N ASN A 181 -3.07 26.89 -5.19
CA ASN A 181 -2.54 28.23 -5.54
C ASN A 181 -2.38 28.44 -7.05
N MET A 182 -2.92 27.52 -7.85
CA MET A 182 -2.87 27.56 -9.31
C MET A 182 -4.25 27.22 -9.90
N ASP A 183 -4.71 28.06 -10.83
CA ASP A 183 -5.87 27.83 -11.68
C ASP A 183 -5.54 28.43 -13.06
N GLU A 184 -5.16 27.57 -14.02
CA GLU A 184 -4.64 27.99 -15.32
C GLU A 184 -5.33 27.19 -16.44
N PHE A 185 -5.67 27.84 -17.55
CA PHE A 185 -6.03 27.16 -18.79
C PHE A 185 -4.82 26.36 -19.32
N PHE A 186 -5.05 25.32 -20.12
CA PHE A 186 -3.96 24.52 -20.70
C PHE A 186 -2.99 25.32 -21.59
N ASN A 187 -3.37 26.53 -22.02
CA ASN A 187 -2.50 27.46 -22.72
C ASN A 187 -1.63 28.33 -21.78
N GLY A 188 -1.70 28.12 -20.46
CA GLY A 188 -0.96 28.86 -19.42
C GLY A 188 -1.60 30.17 -18.97
N THR A 189 -2.77 30.53 -19.50
CA THR A 189 -3.47 31.75 -19.05
C THR A 189 -4.13 31.50 -17.71
N VAL A 190 -3.92 32.41 -16.75
CA VAL A 190 -4.58 32.34 -15.44
C VAL A 190 -6.10 32.43 -15.61
N VAL A 191 -6.82 31.52 -14.97
CA VAL A 191 -8.28 31.52 -14.98
C VAL A 191 -8.77 32.73 -14.17
N PRO A 192 -9.62 33.60 -14.73
CA PRO A 192 -10.15 34.74 -14.00
C PRO A 192 -11.13 34.28 -12.92
N GLY A 193 -10.86 34.69 -11.67
CA GLY A 193 -11.72 34.41 -10.54
C GLY A 193 -10.94 34.10 -9.26
N ASP A 194 -11.69 33.68 -8.26
CA ASP A 194 -11.17 33.25 -6.98
C ASP A 194 -10.83 31.75 -7.01
N VAL A 195 -9.58 31.40 -6.70
CA VAL A 195 -9.09 30.02 -6.63
C VAL A 195 -9.82 29.21 -5.56
N HIS A 196 -10.43 29.84 -4.55
CA HIS A 196 -11.22 29.14 -3.52
C HIS A 196 -12.54 28.57 -4.04
N HIS A 197 -13.05 29.08 -5.17
CA HIS A 197 -14.33 28.68 -5.73
C HIS A 197 -14.15 27.90 -7.04
N TYR A 198 -14.47 26.60 -7.02
CA TYR A 198 -14.46 25.79 -8.23
C TYR A 198 -15.44 26.34 -9.26
N ARG A 199 -14.87 26.77 -10.38
CA ARG A 199 -15.58 27.00 -11.63
C ARG A 199 -15.04 25.99 -12.62
N TYR A 200 -15.91 25.12 -13.11
CA TYR A 200 -15.52 24.20 -14.16
C TYR A 200 -15.34 24.99 -15.45
N TYR A 201 -14.11 25.06 -15.93
CA TYR A 201 -13.82 25.49 -17.28
C TYR A 201 -13.31 24.26 -18.05
N GLU A 202 -13.98 23.94 -19.16
CA GLU A 202 -13.46 22.97 -20.11
C GLU A 202 -12.10 23.47 -20.58
N ASN A 203 -11.02 22.74 -20.26
CA ASN A 203 -9.60 23.09 -20.51
C ASN A 203 -8.86 23.94 -19.46
N SER A 204 -9.24 23.88 -18.19
CA SER A 204 -8.40 24.36 -17.09
C SER A 204 -7.80 23.23 -16.24
N ALA A 205 -6.65 23.53 -15.62
CA ALA A 205 -6.01 22.73 -14.59
C ALA A 205 -5.94 23.54 -13.30
N ARG A 206 -6.25 22.89 -12.18
CA ARG A 206 -6.15 23.46 -10.84
C ARG A 206 -5.18 22.62 -10.02
N GLY A 207 -4.38 23.25 -9.17
CA GLY A 207 -3.36 22.53 -8.44
C GLY A 207 -2.56 23.40 -7.48
N VAL A 208 -1.50 22.78 -6.94
CA VAL A 208 -0.45 23.49 -6.23
C VAL A 208 0.75 23.63 -7.16
N LYS A 209 1.21 24.86 -7.36
CA LYS A 209 2.43 25.22 -8.06
C LYS A 209 3.47 25.65 -7.03
N GLY A 210 4.61 24.96 -7.04
CA GLY A 210 5.68 25.20 -6.08
C GLY A 210 5.34 24.67 -4.68
N ILE A 211 5.78 25.40 -3.65
CA ILE A 211 5.59 25.06 -2.24
C ILE A 211 4.77 26.19 -1.61
N ILE A 212 3.69 25.83 -0.92
CA ILE A 212 2.95 26.75 -0.05
C ILE A 212 3.64 26.72 1.33
N PRO A 213 4.11 27.85 1.87
CA PRO A 213 4.66 27.92 3.23
C PRO A 213 3.69 27.35 4.26
N GLU A 214 4.19 26.69 5.30
CA GLU A 214 3.33 26.00 6.27
C GLU A 214 2.38 26.96 6.99
N GLU A 215 2.86 28.12 7.43
CA GLU A 215 2.02 29.15 8.06
C GLU A 215 0.87 29.59 7.14
N GLU A 216 1.15 29.81 5.85
CA GLU A 216 0.15 30.15 4.84
C GLU A 216 -0.84 28.98 4.66
N TYR A 217 -0.35 27.75 4.53
CA TYR A 217 -1.19 26.58 4.33
C TYR A 217 -2.16 26.36 5.51
N GLN A 218 -1.71 26.59 6.76
CA GLN A 218 -2.55 26.49 7.95
C GLN A 218 -3.68 27.54 7.97
N GLU A 219 -3.46 28.74 7.44
CA GLU A 219 -4.53 29.72 7.28
C GLU A 219 -5.50 29.31 6.16
N LEU A 220 -4.98 28.82 5.03
CA LEU A 220 -5.82 28.34 3.91
C LEU A 220 -6.71 27.15 4.29
N LEU A 221 -6.29 26.31 5.25
CA LEU A 221 -7.12 25.22 5.78
C LEU A 221 -8.36 25.70 6.55
N LYS A 222 -8.39 26.96 6.98
CA LYS A 222 -9.54 27.56 7.69
C LYS A 222 -10.57 28.15 6.72
N GLU A 223 -10.21 28.30 5.45
CA GLU A 223 -11.05 28.89 4.42
C GLU A 223 -11.98 27.86 3.78
N LYS A 224 -13.03 28.34 3.10
CA LYS A 224 -13.96 27.47 2.36
C LYS A 224 -13.46 27.26 0.94
N TRP A 225 -13.17 26.01 0.61
CA TRP A 225 -12.83 25.53 -0.72
C TRP A 225 -14.04 24.82 -1.32
N ASN A 226 -14.59 25.37 -2.40
CA ASN A 226 -15.80 24.85 -3.05
C ASN A 226 -17.00 24.79 -2.08
N GLY A 227 -17.11 25.81 -1.22
CA GLY A 227 -18.17 25.92 -0.22
C GLY A 227 -17.99 25.04 1.02
N ARG A 228 -16.89 24.28 1.14
CA ARG A 228 -16.60 23.38 2.26
C ARG A 228 -15.27 23.71 2.91
N ILE A 229 -15.15 23.52 4.22
CA ILE A 229 -13.85 23.60 4.90
C ILE A 229 -13.07 22.31 4.54
N PRO A 230 -11.76 22.40 4.24
CA PRO A 230 -10.92 21.25 3.99
C PRO A 230 -11.01 20.22 5.10
N ILE A 231 -11.04 18.96 4.71
CA ILE A 231 -11.14 17.84 5.64
C ILE A 231 -9.75 17.51 6.13
N THR A 232 -9.51 17.76 7.41
CA THR A 232 -8.22 17.58 8.08
C THR A 232 -8.14 16.26 8.84
N GLU A 233 -9.27 15.66 9.21
CA GLU A 233 -9.35 14.43 9.98
C GLU A 233 -9.82 13.25 9.12
N PHE A 234 -9.26 12.07 9.37
CA PHE A 234 -9.72 10.81 8.78
C PHE A 234 -10.24 9.91 9.90
N HIS A 235 -11.53 9.57 9.86
CA HIS A 235 -12.19 8.80 10.91
C HIS A 235 -12.15 7.28 10.69
N GLY A 236 -11.42 6.82 9.67
CA GLY A 236 -11.29 5.40 9.32
C GLY A 236 -12.16 4.98 8.15
N PHE A 237 -11.93 3.78 7.65
CA PHE A 237 -12.61 3.23 6.46
C PHE A 237 -14.08 2.85 6.73
N ASN A 238 -14.46 2.69 8.00
CA ASN A 238 -15.82 2.30 8.41
C ASN A 238 -16.61 3.44 9.09
N ALA A 239 -16.16 4.68 8.93
CA ALA A 239 -16.85 5.84 9.52
C ALA A 239 -18.13 6.17 8.75
N TYR A 240 -19.27 6.29 9.45
CA TYR A 240 -20.49 6.82 8.84
C TYR A 240 -20.39 8.35 8.67
N PRO A 241 -20.88 8.95 7.56
CA PRO A 241 -21.63 8.38 6.43
C PRO A 241 -20.76 8.00 5.22
N ASP A 242 -19.46 7.73 5.42
CA ASP A 242 -18.56 7.39 4.32
C ASP A 242 -18.81 5.99 3.78
N TYR A 243 -18.51 5.82 2.50
CA TYR A 243 -18.63 4.55 1.79
C TYR A 243 -17.63 4.52 0.64
N TRP A 244 -17.11 3.32 0.38
CA TRP A 244 -15.90 3.16 -0.41
C TRP A 244 -16.18 2.18 -1.55
N PRO A 245 -16.26 2.65 -2.80
CA PRO A 245 -16.28 1.73 -3.92
C PRO A 245 -14.90 1.09 -4.04
N PHE A 246 -14.86 -0.24 -3.99
CA PHE A 246 -13.65 -1.03 -4.24
C PHE A 246 -13.91 -2.11 -5.27
N TRP A 247 -12.83 -2.57 -5.89
CA TRP A 247 -12.85 -3.70 -6.79
C TRP A 247 -12.35 -4.95 -6.06
N CYS A 248 -13.12 -6.02 -6.20
CA CYS A 248 -12.80 -7.34 -5.69
C CYS A 248 -12.65 -8.32 -6.85
N SER A 249 -11.69 -9.24 -6.76
CA SER A 249 -11.49 -10.31 -7.74
C SER A 249 -10.91 -11.56 -7.08
N GLU A 250 -11.72 -12.61 -6.96
CA GLU A 250 -11.27 -13.90 -6.42
C GLU A 250 -10.10 -14.47 -7.22
N ALA A 251 -10.16 -14.38 -8.55
CA ALA A 251 -9.08 -14.80 -9.44
C ALA A 251 -7.76 -14.09 -9.12
N TYR A 252 -7.81 -12.81 -8.78
CA TYR A 252 -6.61 -12.05 -8.41
C TYR A 252 -6.03 -12.51 -7.07
N THR A 253 -6.86 -12.87 -6.08
CA THR A 253 -6.39 -13.50 -4.85
C THR A 253 -5.65 -14.80 -5.15
N TYR A 254 -6.23 -15.69 -5.96
CA TYR A 254 -5.57 -16.94 -6.33
C TYR A 254 -4.23 -16.73 -7.04
N VAL A 255 -4.17 -15.81 -8.00
CA VAL A 255 -2.93 -15.52 -8.74
C VAL A 255 -1.85 -14.95 -7.83
N THR A 256 -2.21 -14.04 -6.93
CA THR A 256 -1.24 -13.43 -6.02
C THR A 256 -0.76 -14.39 -4.94
N SER A 257 -1.62 -15.28 -4.44
CA SER A 257 -1.23 -16.38 -3.56
C SER A 257 -0.31 -17.38 -4.27
N LEU A 258 -0.62 -17.76 -5.51
CA LEU A 258 0.25 -18.64 -6.30
C LEU A 258 1.62 -18.01 -6.54
N LEU A 259 1.66 -16.71 -6.83
CA LEU A 259 2.91 -15.97 -6.97
C LEU A 259 3.72 -15.98 -5.67
N ALA A 260 3.08 -15.74 -4.53
CA ALA A 260 3.70 -15.75 -3.21
C ALA A 260 4.34 -17.12 -2.92
N LEU A 261 3.57 -18.21 -3.08
CA LEU A 261 4.05 -19.58 -2.85
C LEU A 261 5.17 -19.98 -3.81
N THR A 262 5.06 -19.59 -5.08
CA THR A 262 6.07 -19.91 -6.11
C THR A 262 7.38 -19.16 -5.85
N LYS A 263 7.32 -17.87 -5.50
CA LYS A 263 8.50 -17.09 -5.12
C LYS A 263 9.14 -17.66 -3.87
N PHE A 264 8.35 -17.99 -2.85
CA PHE A 264 8.85 -18.57 -1.61
C PHE A 264 9.58 -19.89 -1.88
N ARG A 265 9.00 -20.77 -2.71
CA ARG A 265 9.65 -22.00 -3.18
C ARG A 265 10.98 -21.73 -3.88
N ASN A 266 10.99 -20.78 -4.81
CA ASN A 266 12.15 -20.45 -5.62
C ASN A 266 13.28 -19.83 -4.79
N ALA A 267 12.96 -19.20 -3.66
CA ALA A 267 13.91 -18.71 -2.67
C ALA A 267 14.41 -19.80 -1.68
N GLY A 268 14.10 -21.08 -1.93
CA GLY A 268 14.51 -22.20 -1.07
C GLY A 268 13.60 -22.46 0.15
N GLY A 269 12.44 -21.80 0.22
CA GLY A 269 11.62 -21.71 1.43
C GLY A 269 11.04 -23.02 1.98
N PHE A 270 10.83 -24.06 1.16
CA PHE A 270 10.26 -25.33 1.67
C PHE A 270 11.24 -26.15 2.51
N GLY A 271 12.56 -25.93 2.38
CA GLY A 271 13.54 -26.55 3.29
C GLY A 271 13.38 -26.09 4.75
N PHE A 272 12.72 -24.95 5.00
CA PHE A 272 12.42 -24.45 6.34
C PHE A 272 11.15 -25.04 6.95
N LEU A 273 10.23 -25.58 6.14
CA LEU A 273 8.99 -26.19 6.63
C LEU A 273 9.20 -27.63 7.10
N ASP A 274 10.22 -28.31 6.58
CA ASP A 274 10.58 -29.68 6.96
C ASP A 274 11.55 -29.76 8.15
N ALA A 275 12.04 -28.63 8.66
CA ALA A 275 13.14 -28.56 9.65
C ALA A 275 12.71 -28.31 11.12
N HIS A 276 11.41 -28.17 11.41
CA HIS A 276 10.86 -27.89 12.74
C HIS A 276 9.53 -28.60 12.97
#